data_AF-A0A9W8C011-F1
#
_entry.id   AF-A0A9W8C011-F1
#
_cell.length_a   1.000
_cell.length_b   1.000
_cell.length_c   1.000
_cell.angle_alpha   90.00
_cell.angle_beta   90.00
_cell.angle_gamma   90.00
#
_symmetry.space_group_name_H-M   'P 1'
#
loop_
_entity.id
_entity.type
_entity.pdbx_description
1 polymer ?
#
loop_
_entity_poly.entity_id
_entity_poly.type
_entity_poly.pdbx_seq_one_letter_code
_entity_poly.pdbx_strand_id
1 'polypeptide(L)'
;MSFRETASDLTTKVKLALEKRDELIKQYQNIRSELRISKAENDHLLDMIVETFPEMGQEISSCSSSDECAWQTEDEGSEDAKGLSLRNGKREPVDSPMLSLLNSTHMTKRRRRQGKRDDRKDPKPIEPLPRDADGHITFPITIGRGPDQIEIQDLGRIVWDPETYHTSRYIWTPGFRSSRVYPSIKTGESGCVYTSEILEGNGDMPVFQVTASDMPSKPFRASSSSGVWKQILDLLTAKGAT
;
A
#
# COMPACT_ATOMS: atom_id res chain seq x y z
N MET A 1 46.93 27.22 15.76
CA MET A 1 45.84 26.93 16.73
C MET A 1 46.35 25.88 17.68
N SER A 2 46.18 26.11 18.98
CA SER A 2 46.67 25.20 20.02
C SER A 2 45.75 23.98 20.12
N PHE A 3 46.29 22.77 20.23
CA PHE A 3 45.52 21.53 20.39
C PHE A 3 44.50 21.58 21.54
N ARG A 4 44.74 22.44 22.54
CA ARG A 4 43.82 22.69 23.66
C ARG A 4 42.55 23.44 23.24
N GLU A 5 42.66 24.37 22.29
CA GLU A 5 41.52 25.15 21.78
C GLU A 5 40.57 24.25 20.97
N THR A 6 41.12 23.37 20.14
CA THR A 6 40.34 22.39 19.37
C THR A 6 39.65 21.36 20.26
N ALA A 7 40.28 20.94 21.35
CA ALA A 7 39.66 20.04 22.32
C ALA A 7 38.49 20.70 23.06
N SER A 8 38.63 21.98 23.43
CA SER A 8 37.54 22.76 24.07
C SER A 8 36.37 23.03 23.11
N ASP A 9 36.64 23.28 21.83
CA ASP A 9 35.59 23.46 20.83
C ASP A 9 34.83 22.15 20.56
N LEU A 10 35.53 21.01 20.61
CA LEU A 10 34.87 19.70 20.45
C LEU A 10 33.98 19.36 21.65
N THR A 11 34.42 19.62 22.89
CA THR A 11 33.60 19.33 24.09
C THR A 11 32.34 20.18 24.14
N THR A 12 32.41 21.46 23.74
CA THR A 12 31.23 22.33 23.66
C THR A 12 30.24 21.87 22.58
N LYS A 13 30.73 21.45 21.41
CA LYS A 13 29.89 20.85 20.35
C LYS A 13 29.20 19.56 20.80
N VAL A 14 29.91 18.69 21.51
CA VAL A 14 29.32 17.46 22.08
C VAL A 14 28.25 17.80 23.10
N LYS A 15 28.48 18.79 23.98
CA LYS A 15 27.50 19.24 24.96
C LYS A 15 26.22 19.76 24.30
N LEU A 16 26.35 20.63 23.29
CA LEU A 16 25.22 21.16 22.53
C LEU A 16 24.44 20.04 21.82
N ALA A 17 25.16 19.06 21.25
CA ALA A 17 24.53 17.91 20.61
C ALA A 17 23.71 17.04 21.59
N LEU A 18 24.17 16.90 22.84
CA LEU A 18 23.44 16.20 23.89
C LEU A 18 22.20 16.96 24.34
N GLU A 19 22.30 18.28 24.54
CA GLU A 19 21.14 19.13 24.87
C GLU A 19 20.07 19.03 23.78
N LYS A 20 20.46 19.11 22.50
CA LYS A 20 19.55 18.95 21.36
C LYS A 20 18.91 17.56 21.28
N ARG A 21 19.66 16.50 21.64
CA ARG A 21 19.12 15.14 21.72
C ARG A 21 18.02 15.07 22.78
N ASP A 22 18.24 15.64 23.94
CA ASP A 22 17.30 15.58 25.06
C ASP A 22 16.03 16.40 24.75
N GLU A 23 16.16 17.53 24.06
CA GLU A 23 15.03 18.29 23.52
C GLU A 23 14.19 17.46 22.52
N LEU A 24 14.84 16.76 21.59
CA LEU A 24 14.16 15.89 20.62
C LEU A 24 13.43 14.72 21.30
N ILE A 25 14.04 14.13 22.34
CA ILE A 25 13.39 13.07 23.14
C ILE A 25 12.13 13.63 23.80
N LYS A 26 12.21 14.84 24.38
CA LYS A 26 11.04 15.48 25.01
C LYS A 26 9.92 15.77 23.99
N GLN A 27 10.28 16.30 22.82
CA GLN A 27 9.32 16.51 21.72
C GLN A 27 8.66 15.20 21.27
N TYR A 28 9.45 14.14 21.12
CA TYR A 28 8.94 12.82 20.76
C TYR A 28 7.94 12.28 21.80
N GLN A 29 8.24 12.40 23.08
CA GLN A 29 7.33 11.94 24.15
C GLN A 29 6.02 12.72 24.16
N ASN A 30 6.05 14.04 23.95
CA ASN A 30 4.85 14.86 23.83
C ASN A 30 3.99 14.47 22.62
N ILE A 31 4.60 14.32 21.43
CA ILE A 31 3.88 13.89 20.23
C ILE A 31 3.28 12.49 20.43
N ARG A 32 4.01 11.60 21.10
CA ARG A 32 3.54 10.25 21.42
C ARG A 32 2.33 10.28 22.37
N SER A 33 2.31 11.17 23.37
CA SER A 33 1.16 11.31 24.27
C SER A 33 -0.04 11.92 23.57
N GLU A 34 0.16 12.93 22.72
CA GLU A 34 -0.92 13.50 21.89
C GLU A 34 -1.53 12.46 20.95
N LEU A 35 -0.70 11.65 20.30
CA LEU A 35 -1.17 10.58 19.42
C LEU A 35 -1.99 9.53 20.18
N ARG A 36 -1.61 9.23 21.43
CA ARG A 36 -2.35 8.31 22.30
C ARG A 36 -3.73 8.86 22.65
N ILE A 37 -3.83 10.15 22.95
CA ILE A 37 -5.09 10.84 23.25
C ILE A 37 -5.99 10.85 22.00
N SER A 38 -5.48 11.31 20.86
CA SER A 38 -6.24 11.37 19.61
C SER A 38 -6.72 9.98 19.15
N LYS A 39 -5.93 8.93 19.39
CA LYS A 39 -6.37 7.55 19.14
C LYS A 39 -7.56 7.17 20.02
N ALA A 40 -7.48 7.44 21.33
CA ALA A 40 -8.58 7.14 22.25
C ALA A 40 -9.86 7.93 21.92
N GLU A 41 -9.71 9.19 21.50
CA GLU A 41 -10.84 10.01 21.03
C GLU A 41 -11.47 9.43 19.76
N ASN A 42 -10.66 9.03 18.77
CA ASN A 42 -11.16 8.39 17.56
C ASN A 42 -11.87 7.06 17.87
N ASP A 43 -11.26 6.22 18.72
CA ASP A 43 -11.86 4.95 19.13
C ASP A 43 -13.22 5.19 19.80
N HIS A 44 -13.32 6.20 20.68
CA HIS A 44 -14.59 6.58 21.31
C HIS A 44 -15.64 7.11 20.32
N LEU A 45 -15.24 7.91 19.32
CA LEU A 45 -16.14 8.38 18.27
C LEU A 45 -16.65 7.23 17.40
N LEU A 46 -15.79 6.25 17.11
CA LEU A 46 -16.19 5.05 16.37
C LEU A 46 -17.24 4.25 17.15
N ASP A 47 -17.03 4.06 18.46
CA ASP A 47 -18.02 3.40 19.32
C ASP A 47 -19.36 4.14 19.28
N MET A 48 -19.34 5.48 19.39
CA MET A 48 -20.55 6.31 19.33
C MET A 48 -21.27 6.23 17.97
N ILE A 49 -20.53 6.18 16.86
CA ILE A 49 -21.11 6.03 15.51
C ILE A 49 -21.76 4.65 15.35
N VAL A 50 -21.12 3.59 15.86
CA VAL A 50 -21.67 2.23 15.84
C VAL A 50 -22.95 2.13 16.68
N GLU A 51 -22.99 2.79 17.84
CA GLU A 51 -24.19 2.84 18.69
C GLU A 51 -25.33 3.64 18.07
N THR A 52 -25.03 4.76 17.40
CA THR A 52 -26.05 5.65 16.81
C THR A 52 -26.60 5.15 15.48
N PHE A 53 -25.81 4.37 14.72
CA PHE A 53 -26.17 3.86 13.40
C PHE A 53 -25.88 2.36 13.26
N PRO A 54 -26.73 1.49 13.83
CA PRO A 54 -26.52 0.04 13.81
C PRO A 54 -26.57 -0.57 12.39
N GLU A 55 -27.20 0.10 11.41
CA GLU A 55 -27.21 -0.34 10.00
C GLU A 55 -25.85 -0.22 9.31
N MET A 56 -24.96 0.68 9.77
CA MET A 56 -23.61 0.84 9.21
C MET A 56 -22.64 -0.29 9.63
N GLY A 57 -22.90 -0.99 10.73
CA GLY A 57 -22.02 -2.04 11.26
C GLY A 57 -21.93 -3.30 10.40
N GLN A 58 -22.91 -3.55 9.54
CA GLN A 58 -22.96 -4.76 8.70
C GLN A 58 -22.13 -4.63 7.41
N GLU A 59 -21.86 -3.42 6.92
CA GLU A 59 -21.07 -3.20 5.69
C GLU A 59 -19.55 -3.13 5.95
N ILE A 60 -19.10 -2.91 7.19
CA ILE A 60 -17.68 -2.90 7.59
C ILE A 60 -17.14 -4.28 8.00
N SER A 61 -18.03 -5.26 8.28
CA SER A 61 -17.62 -6.63 8.59
C SER A 61 -16.94 -7.34 7.40
N SER A 62 -17.19 -6.90 6.17
CA SER A 62 -16.52 -7.43 4.97
C SER A 62 -15.13 -6.83 4.67
N CYS A 63 -14.65 -5.84 5.43
CA CYS A 63 -13.31 -5.26 5.21
C CYS A 63 -12.33 -5.42 6.38
N SER A 64 -12.70 -6.13 7.45
CA SER A 64 -11.77 -6.47 8.54
C SER A 64 -10.90 -7.68 8.17
N SER A 65 -10.02 -7.50 7.18
CA SER A 65 -8.82 -8.33 7.06
C SER A 65 -7.86 -7.88 8.15
N SER A 66 -7.63 -8.79 9.08
CA SER A 66 -6.78 -8.70 10.26
C SER A 66 -5.45 -7.98 10.01
N ASP A 67 -5.29 -6.81 10.62
CA ASP A 67 -4.00 -6.33 11.11
C ASP A 67 -4.25 -5.95 12.57
N GLU A 68 -4.24 -6.97 13.42
CA GLU A 68 -4.24 -6.79 14.86
C GLU A 68 -2.95 -6.06 15.24
N CYS A 69 -3.04 -4.74 15.46
CA CYS A 69 -1.97 -4.00 16.11
C CYS A 69 -1.96 -4.37 17.60
N ALA A 70 -1.47 -5.56 17.89
CA ALA A 70 -1.05 -5.98 19.21
C ALA A 70 0.15 -5.11 19.62
N TRP A 71 -0.13 -3.97 20.25
CA TRP A 71 0.87 -3.32 21.09
C TRP A 71 0.83 -4.07 22.42
N GLN A 72 1.71 -5.06 22.54
CA GLN A 72 2.00 -5.68 23.83
C GLN A 72 2.45 -4.60 24.81
N THR A 73 1.73 -4.54 25.92
CA THR A 73 2.08 -3.77 27.11
C THR A 73 3.32 -4.41 27.73
N GLU A 74 4.46 -3.76 27.67
CA GLU A 74 5.57 -4.03 28.58
C GLU A 74 5.75 -2.78 29.45
N ASP A 75 5.27 -2.93 30.68
CA ASP A 75 5.44 -2.01 31.79
C ASP A 75 6.79 -2.30 32.47
N GLU A 76 7.42 -1.25 32.98
CA GLU A 76 8.78 -1.26 33.52
C GLU A 76 8.88 -1.87 34.92
N GLY A 77 10.02 -2.48 35.21
CA GLY A 77 10.46 -2.85 36.57
C GLY A 77 11.98 -2.68 36.71
N SER A 78 12.38 -1.63 37.41
CA SER A 78 13.73 -1.25 37.82
C SER A 78 14.43 -2.30 38.69
N GLU A 79 15.79 -2.36 38.66
CA GLU A 79 16.65 -2.21 39.84
C GLU A 79 18.16 -2.24 39.51
N ASP A 80 18.94 -1.69 40.44
CA ASP A 80 20.27 -1.09 40.34
C ASP A 80 21.52 -2.00 40.26
N ALA A 81 22.64 -1.33 39.90
CA ALA A 81 23.99 -1.42 40.49
C ALA A 81 25.11 -2.31 39.88
N LYS A 82 26.17 -1.59 39.46
CA LYS A 82 27.62 -1.76 39.76
C LYS A 82 28.39 -3.00 39.25
N GLY A 83 29.48 -2.72 38.51
CA GLY A 83 30.82 -3.23 38.86
C GLY A 83 31.51 -4.23 37.91
N LEU A 84 32.56 -3.74 37.23
CA LEU A 84 33.90 -4.32 37.03
C LEU A 84 34.11 -5.79 36.54
N SER A 85 34.98 -5.89 35.50
CA SER A 85 36.19 -6.75 35.45
C SER A 85 36.15 -8.19 34.86
N LEU A 86 36.91 -8.35 33.76
CA LEU A 86 37.86 -9.41 33.37
C LEU A 86 37.45 -10.91 33.21
N ARG A 87 37.84 -11.42 32.04
CA ARG A 87 38.55 -12.70 31.71
C ARG A 87 37.78 -14.04 31.56
N ASN A 88 38.00 -14.61 30.36
CA ASN A 88 38.23 -16.01 29.96
C ASN A 88 37.81 -17.18 30.89
N GLY A 89 37.10 -18.14 30.29
CA GLY A 89 37.10 -19.53 30.77
C GLY A 89 36.15 -20.46 30.01
N LYS A 90 36.72 -21.42 29.27
CA LYS A 90 36.07 -22.56 28.61
C LYS A 90 35.20 -23.39 29.56
N ARG A 91 34.07 -23.92 29.05
CA ARG A 91 33.58 -25.32 29.20
C ARG A 91 32.27 -25.53 28.40
N GLU A 92 32.33 -26.44 27.44
CA GLU A 92 31.24 -27.31 26.93
C GLU A 92 31.44 -28.71 27.60
N PRO A 93 30.60 -29.75 27.46
CA PRO A 93 29.35 -29.90 26.68
C PRO A 93 28.18 -30.57 27.48
N VAL A 94 26.96 -30.64 26.94
CA VAL A 94 26.26 -31.90 26.51
C VAL A 94 24.75 -31.73 26.25
N ASP A 95 24.35 -32.33 25.13
CA ASP A 95 23.06 -32.94 24.74
C ASP A 95 21.84 -32.10 24.28
N SER A 96 21.79 -31.97 22.94
CA SER A 96 20.67 -31.89 21.98
C SER A 96 19.39 -32.68 22.37
N PRO A 97 18.20 -32.50 21.72
CA PRO A 97 17.99 -31.95 20.37
C PRO A 97 16.72 -31.07 20.15
N MET A 98 16.61 -30.55 18.92
CA MET A 98 15.35 -30.26 18.21
C MET A 98 14.64 -28.94 18.57
N LEU A 99 14.90 -27.90 17.74
CA LEU A 99 13.92 -26.98 17.14
C LEU A 99 14.68 -25.83 16.45
N SER A 100 15.31 -26.11 15.31
CA SER A 100 15.97 -25.10 14.47
C SER A 100 15.26 -24.99 13.12
N LEU A 101 14.02 -24.50 13.11
CA LEU A 101 13.36 -24.14 11.85
C LEU A 101 12.15 -23.20 12.02
N LEU A 102 12.31 -22.03 12.64
CA LEU A 102 11.38 -20.90 12.52
C LEU A 102 12.11 -19.65 12.99
N ASN A 103 12.78 -18.95 12.08
CA ASN A 103 13.07 -17.51 12.17
C ASN A 103 13.77 -17.06 10.88
N SER A 104 13.00 -16.95 9.80
CA SER A 104 13.40 -16.15 8.65
C SER A 104 12.17 -15.64 7.90
N THR A 105 11.55 -14.60 8.46
CA THR A 105 10.72 -13.66 7.70
C THR A 105 10.78 -12.29 8.38
N HIS A 106 11.96 -11.67 8.47
CA HIS A 106 12.04 -10.22 8.63
C HIS A 106 11.57 -9.57 7.32
N MET A 107 10.25 -9.45 7.17
CA MET A 107 9.64 -8.60 6.14
C MET A 107 10.00 -7.16 6.50
N THR A 108 10.99 -6.60 5.81
CA THR A 108 11.29 -5.18 5.92
C THR A 108 10.04 -4.41 5.49
N LYS A 109 9.39 -3.70 6.43
CA LYS A 109 8.28 -2.79 6.13
C LYS A 109 8.76 -1.80 5.07
N ARG A 110 8.34 -1.99 3.81
CA ARG A 110 8.62 -1.03 2.72
C ARG A 110 8.08 0.32 3.17
N ARG A 111 8.99 1.27 3.40
CA ARG A 111 8.64 2.68 3.62
C ARG A 111 7.67 3.09 2.52
N ARG A 112 6.43 3.46 2.89
CA ARG A 112 5.51 4.15 1.98
C ARG A 112 6.29 5.32 1.39
N ARG A 113 6.49 5.32 0.07
CA ARG A 113 7.08 6.47 -0.63
C ARG A 113 6.16 7.65 -0.38
N GLN A 114 6.49 8.50 0.59
CA GLN A 114 6.01 9.88 0.66
C GLN A 114 6.67 10.64 -0.49
N GLY A 115 6.32 10.25 -1.72
CA GLY A 115 6.56 11.10 -2.87
C GLY A 115 5.67 12.34 -2.69
N LYS A 116 6.26 13.51 -2.89
CA LYS A 116 5.52 14.77 -2.98
C LYS A 116 4.40 14.57 -3.99
N ARG A 117 3.16 14.87 -3.58
CA ARG A 117 1.97 14.75 -4.45
C ARG A 117 2.25 15.54 -5.73
N ASP A 118 1.84 14.98 -6.86
CA ASP A 118 2.05 15.56 -8.18
C ASP A 118 1.21 16.84 -8.34
N ASP A 119 1.62 17.93 -7.69
CA ASP A 119 1.01 19.26 -7.75
C ASP A 119 1.55 20.02 -8.98
N ARG A 120 1.65 19.34 -10.12
CA ARG A 120 2.20 19.93 -11.35
C ARG A 120 1.33 21.09 -11.80
N LYS A 121 1.83 22.31 -11.59
CA LYS A 121 1.30 23.54 -12.19
C LYS A 121 1.50 23.59 -13.70
N ASP A 122 2.47 22.84 -14.21
CA ASP A 122 2.78 22.79 -15.64
C ASP A 122 2.15 21.54 -16.28
N PRO A 123 1.26 21.69 -17.27
CA PRO A 123 0.71 20.56 -17.99
C PRO A 123 1.82 19.86 -18.77
N LYS A 124 1.88 18.53 -18.67
CA LYS A 124 2.78 17.74 -19.52
C LYS A 124 2.37 17.94 -20.99
N PRO A 125 3.31 18.11 -21.92
CA PRO A 125 3.02 18.03 -23.33
C PRO A 125 2.38 16.68 -23.65
N ILE A 126 1.21 16.69 -24.30
CA ILE A 126 0.46 15.50 -24.70
C ILE A 126 0.56 15.39 -26.22
N GLU A 127 0.96 14.22 -26.71
CA GLU A 127 0.88 13.92 -28.14
C GLU A 127 -0.60 13.77 -28.54
N PRO A 128 -1.08 14.52 -29.55
CA PRO A 128 -2.48 14.42 -29.95
C PRO A 128 -2.75 13.03 -30.54
N LEU A 129 -3.81 12.39 -30.06
CA LEU A 129 -4.25 11.10 -30.58
C LEU A 129 -4.80 11.24 -32.02
N PRO A 130 -4.65 10.20 -32.87
CA PRO A 130 -5.26 10.17 -34.20
C PRO A 130 -6.78 10.35 -34.11
N ARG A 131 -7.32 11.19 -35.00
CA ARG A 131 -8.75 11.48 -35.10
C ARG A 131 -9.22 11.29 -36.52
N ASP A 132 -10.46 10.86 -36.67
CA ASP A 132 -11.15 10.75 -37.96
C ASP A 132 -11.57 12.14 -38.50
N ALA A 133 -12.09 12.19 -39.73
CA ALA A 133 -12.59 13.40 -40.38
C ALA A 133 -13.66 14.14 -39.54
N ASP A 134 -14.46 13.38 -38.77
CA ASP A 134 -15.48 13.91 -37.86
C ASP A 134 -14.92 14.38 -36.51
N GLY A 135 -13.60 14.28 -36.29
CA GLY A 135 -12.94 14.70 -35.06
C GLY A 135 -12.99 13.70 -33.89
N HIS A 136 -13.61 12.53 -34.11
CA HIS A 136 -13.65 11.42 -33.16
C HIS A 136 -12.30 10.70 -33.08
N ILE A 137 -11.96 10.17 -31.91
CA ILE A 137 -10.72 9.40 -31.74
C ILE A 137 -10.85 8.06 -32.47
N THR A 138 -9.85 7.73 -33.28
CA THR A 138 -9.77 6.41 -33.93
C THR A 138 -9.23 5.37 -32.97
N PHE A 139 -10.01 4.31 -32.76
CA PHE A 139 -9.63 3.12 -31.99
C PHE A 139 -9.16 2.00 -32.93
N PRO A 140 -8.31 1.07 -32.47
CA PRO A 140 -7.75 0.96 -31.12
C PRO A 140 -6.54 1.88 -30.87
N ILE A 141 -6.35 2.30 -29.61
CA ILE A 141 -5.23 3.14 -29.18
C ILE A 141 -4.23 2.29 -28.39
N THR A 142 -3.01 2.19 -28.86
CA THR A 142 -1.94 1.48 -28.16
C THR A 142 -1.17 2.41 -27.22
N ILE A 143 -1.09 2.04 -25.95
CA ILE A 143 -0.33 2.74 -24.92
C ILE A 143 0.75 1.80 -24.35
N GLY A 144 1.94 2.34 -24.09
CA GLY A 144 3.06 1.57 -23.56
C GLY A 144 3.89 0.88 -24.65
N ARG A 145 4.89 0.12 -24.24
CA ARG A 145 5.80 -0.64 -25.13
C ARG A 145 6.20 -1.95 -24.46
N GLY A 146 6.41 -3.00 -25.26
CA GLY A 146 6.89 -4.29 -24.76
C GLY A 146 5.85 -5.00 -23.88
N PRO A 147 6.24 -5.53 -22.70
CA PRO A 147 5.35 -6.35 -21.87
C PRO A 147 4.20 -5.57 -21.21
N ASP A 148 4.34 -4.24 -21.09
CA ASP A 148 3.34 -3.35 -20.48
C ASP A 148 2.44 -2.69 -21.55
N GLN A 149 2.40 -3.24 -22.76
CA GLN A 149 1.56 -2.74 -23.84
C GLN A 149 0.08 -2.99 -23.53
N ILE A 150 -0.72 -1.92 -23.62
CA ILE A 150 -2.16 -1.92 -23.44
C ILE A 150 -2.81 -1.35 -24.70
N GLU A 151 -3.87 -1.99 -25.15
CA GLU A 151 -4.66 -1.56 -26.30
C GLU A 151 -6.06 -1.15 -25.83
N ILE A 152 -6.37 0.14 -25.92
CA ILE A 152 -7.68 0.71 -25.59
C ILE A 152 -8.58 0.57 -26.81
N GLN A 153 -9.74 -0.06 -26.60
CA GLN A 153 -10.74 -0.30 -27.63
C GLN A 153 -11.88 0.71 -27.55
N ASP A 154 -12.21 1.16 -26.34
CA ASP A 154 -13.23 2.19 -26.09
C ASP A 154 -12.89 2.98 -24.81
N LEU A 155 -13.17 4.28 -24.80
CA LEU A 155 -13.04 5.14 -23.62
C LEU A 155 -14.31 5.16 -22.76
N GLY A 156 -15.44 4.71 -23.29
CA GLY A 156 -16.73 4.70 -22.61
C GLY A 156 -17.34 6.10 -22.47
N ARG A 157 -18.33 6.21 -21.58
CA ARG A 157 -19.09 7.43 -21.33
C ARG A 157 -18.72 8.04 -19.98
N ILE A 158 -18.56 9.36 -19.95
CA ILE A 158 -18.37 10.11 -18.70
C ILE A 158 -19.73 10.24 -17.99
N VAL A 159 -19.78 9.76 -16.75
CA VAL A 159 -20.92 9.94 -15.85
C VAL A 159 -20.48 10.94 -14.77
N TRP A 160 -21.19 12.06 -14.69
CA TRP A 160 -20.86 13.16 -13.78
C TRP A 160 -21.80 13.29 -12.59
N ASP A 161 -22.99 12.66 -12.62
CA ASP A 161 -24.00 12.84 -11.57
C ASP A 161 -23.64 12.14 -10.24
N PRO A 162 -23.31 10.83 -10.20
CA PRO A 162 -22.95 10.17 -8.95
C PRO A 162 -21.47 10.38 -8.60
N GLU A 163 -21.19 10.76 -7.36
CA GLU A 163 -19.82 10.97 -6.85
C GLU A 163 -18.98 9.68 -6.81
N THR A 164 -19.62 8.52 -6.85
CA THR A 164 -19.01 7.18 -6.90
C THR A 164 -18.25 6.88 -8.18
N TYR A 165 -18.54 7.57 -9.30
CA TYR A 165 -17.88 7.36 -10.59
C TYR A 165 -16.60 8.18 -10.78
N HIS A 166 -16.24 9.00 -9.80
CA HIS A 166 -15.04 9.80 -9.90
C HIS A 166 -14.42 10.09 -8.53
N THR A 167 -13.15 10.47 -8.57
CA THR A 167 -12.42 11.03 -7.44
C THR A 167 -11.69 12.25 -7.93
N SER A 168 -11.04 12.99 -7.03
CA SER A 168 -10.14 14.08 -7.41
C SER A 168 -9.01 13.64 -8.39
N ARG A 169 -8.72 12.34 -8.53
CA ARG A 169 -7.62 11.83 -9.37
C ARG A 169 -8.05 10.99 -10.56
N TYR A 170 -9.22 10.37 -10.50
CA TYR A 170 -9.64 9.36 -11.48
C TYR A 170 -11.10 9.57 -11.84
N ILE A 171 -11.42 9.34 -13.10
CA ILE A 171 -12.79 9.24 -13.59
C ILE A 171 -12.94 7.80 -14.09
N TRP A 172 -14.00 7.14 -13.67
CA TRP A 172 -14.34 5.80 -14.11
C TRP A 172 -15.51 5.89 -15.08
N THR A 173 -15.26 5.52 -16.33
CA THR A 173 -16.22 5.66 -17.42
C THR A 173 -16.84 4.31 -17.76
N PRO A 174 -18.15 4.10 -17.50
CA PRO A 174 -18.86 2.93 -17.99
C PRO A 174 -18.70 2.75 -19.50
N GLY A 175 -18.45 1.53 -19.95
CA GLY A 175 -18.13 1.21 -21.33
C GLY A 175 -16.64 1.33 -21.68
N PHE A 176 -15.79 1.81 -20.76
CA PHE A 176 -14.33 1.76 -20.96
C PHE A 176 -13.89 0.32 -21.20
N ARG A 177 -13.14 0.09 -22.28
CA ARG A 177 -12.65 -1.22 -22.66
C ARG A 177 -11.20 -1.15 -23.10
N SER A 178 -10.37 -1.96 -22.46
CA SER A 178 -8.96 -2.12 -22.80
C SER A 178 -8.57 -3.59 -22.81
N SER A 179 -7.50 -3.90 -23.51
CA SER A 179 -6.95 -5.25 -23.59
C SER A 179 -5.45 -5.23 -23.37
N ARG A 180 -4.94 -6.27 -22.71
CA ARG A 180 -3.50 -6.49 -22.53
C ARG A 180 -3.19 -7.98 -22.57
N VAL A 181 -1.99 -8.32 -23.01
CA VAL A 181 -1.50 -9.69 -22.97
C VAL A 181 -0.89 -9.96 -21.60
N TYR A 182 -1.25 -11.07 -20.98
CA TYR A 182 -0.69 -11.50 -19.69
C TYR A 182 -0.68 -13.04 -19.59
N PRO A 183 0.11 -13.66 -18.69
CA PRO A 183 0.09 -15.11 -18.52
C PRO A 183 -1.32 -15.66 -18.29
N SER A 184 -1.65 -16.74 -19.00
CA SER A 184 -2.94 -17.44 -18.91
C SER A 184 -3.13 -18.04 -17.52
N ILE A 185 -4.28 -17.77 -16.88
CA ILE A 185 -4.65 -18.46 -15.63
C ILE A 185 -4.87 -19.95 -15.89
N LYS A 186 -5.30 -20.36 -17.09
CA LYS A 186 -5.57 -21.78 -17.38
C LYS A 186 -4.29 -22.59 -17.56
N THR A 187 -3.36 -22.10 -18.38
CA THR A 187 -2.17 -22.84 -18.83
C THR A 187 -0.89 -22.37 -18.14
N GLY A 188 -0.86 -21.17 -17.54
CA GLY A 188 0.27 -20.62 -16.79
C GLY A 188 1.44 -20.13 -17.66
N GLU A 189 1.81 -20.89 -18.69
CA GLU A 189 2.99 -20.59 -19.53
C GLU A 189 2.66 -19.80 -20.79
N SER A 190 1.45 -19.93 -21.33
CA SER A 190 1.03 -19.22 -22.54
C SER A 190 0.45 -17.84 -22.22
N GLY A 191 0.80 -16.83 -23.01
CA GLY A 191 0.12 -15.53 -22.97
C GLY A 191 -1.35 -15.64 -23.41
N CYS A 192 -2.22 -14.89 -22.73
CA CYS A 192 -3.65 -14.78 -22.99
C CYS A 192 -4.05 -13.30 -23.02
N VAL A 193 -5.09 -12.95 -23.77
CA VAL A 193 -5.61 -11.58 -23.83
C VAL A 193 -6.61 -11.38 -22.69
N TYR A 194 -6.32 -10.42 -21.83
CA TYR A 194 -7.21 -9.97 -20.76
C TYR A 194 -7.91 -8.69 -21.19
N THR A 195 -9.23 -8.75 -21.32
CA THR A 195 -10.07 -7.59 -21.62
C THR A 195 -10.59 -7.00 -20.31
N SER A 196 -10.20 -5.77 -20.01
CA SER A 196 -10.66 -5.02 -18.84
C SER A 196 -11.80 -4.08 -19.25
N GLU A 197 -12.88 -4.12 -18.50
CA GLU A 197 -14.11 -3.36 -18.77
C GLU A 197 -14.58 -2.67 -17.49
N ILE A 198 -15.15 -1.47 -17.63
CA ILE A 198 -15.87 -0.80 -16.55
C ILE A 198 -17.36 -0.86 -16.90
N LEU A 199 -18.14 -1.53 -16.06
CA LEU A 199 -19.58 -1.68 -16.21
C LEU A 199 -20.30 -0.73 -15.26
N GLU A 200 -21.51 -0.32 -15.66
CA GLU A 200 -22.44 0.37 -14.79
C GLU A 200 -23.02 -0.64 -13.79
N GLY A 201 -22.74 -0.45 -12.51
CA GLY A 201 -23.18 -1.35 -11.45
C GLY A 201 -24.59 -1.06 -10.95
N ASN A 202 -25.21 -2.06 -10.34
CA ASN A 202 -26.48 -1.90 -9.65
C ASN A 202 -26.24 -1.07 -8.37
N GLY A 203 -26.74 0.16 -8.33
CA GLY A 203 -26.57 1.08 -7.19
C GLY A 203 -25.60 2.23 -7.45
N ASP A 204 -25.58 2.75 -8.69
CA ASP A 204 -24.79 3.92 -9.08
C ASP A 204 -23.29 3.82 -8.77
N MET A 205 -22.68 2.63 -8.76
CA MET A 205 -21.24 2.47 -8.51
C MET A 205 -20.56 1.69 -9.67
N PRO A 206 -19.35 2.07 -10.11
CA PRO A 206 -18.67 1.35 -11.17
C PRO A 206 -18.31 -0.08 -10.75
N VAL A 207 -18.54 -1.03 -11.65
CA VAL A 207 -18.10 -2.43 -11.50
C VAL A 207 -16.93 -2.67 -12.45
N PHE A 208 -15.79 -3.03 -11.88
CA PHE A 208 -14.61 -3.39 -12.66
C PHE A 208 -14.70 -4.86 -13.02
N GLN A 209 -14.60 -5.15 -14.31
CA GLN A 209 -14.61 -6.50 -14.85
C GLN A 209 -13.32 -6.78 -15.62
N VAL A 210 -12.76 -7.97 -15.48
CA VAL A 210 -11.71 -8.46 -16.37
C VAL A 210 -12.08 -9.85 -16.86
N THR A 211 -12.05 -10.04 -18.17
CA THR A 211 -12.37 -11.29 -18.84
C THR A 211 -11.13 -11.79 -19.57
N ALA A 212 -10.71 -13.02 -19.25
CA ALA A 212 -9.61 -13.68 -19.94
C ALA A 212 -10.13 -14.42 -21.18
N SER A 213 -9.44 -14.31 -22.32
CA SER A 213 -9.88 -14.93 -23.59
C SER A 213 -9.94 -16.47 -23.54
N ASP A 214 -9.20 -17.09 -22.63
CA ASP A 214 -9.18 -18.54 -22.39
C ASP A 214 -10.30 -19.04 -21.45
N MET A 215 -10.91 -18.14 -20.67
CA MET A 215 -12.01 -18.42 -19.75
C MET A 215 -13.12 -17.36 -19.85
N PRO A 216 -13.80 -17.23 -21.00
CA PRO A 216 -14.81 -16.19 -21.21
C PRO A 216 -16.05 -16.36 -20.31
N SER A 217 -16.32 -17.58 -19.82
CA SER A 217 -17.47 -17.88 -18.97
C SER A 217 -17.30 -17.43 -17.50
N LYS A 218 -16.08 -17.08 -17.08
CA LYS A 218 -15.77 -16.71 -15.70
C LYS A 218 -15.09 -15.33 -15.65
N PRO A 219 -15.84 -14.23 -15.84
CA PRO A 219 -15.30 -12.90 -15.67
C PRO A 219 -14.97 -12.63 -14.20
N PHE A 220 -13.86 -11.96 -13.95
CA PHE A 220 -13.48 -11.48 -12.61
C PHE A 220 -14.13 -10.13 -12.38
N ARG A 221 -14.77 -9.94 -11.22
CA ARG A 221 -15.47 -8.69 -10.88
C ARG A 221 -15.06 -8.20 -9.50
N ALA A 222 -14.95 -6.90 -9.34
CA ALA A 222 -14.73 -6.23 -8.06
C ALA A 222 -15.19 -4.76 -8.10
N SER A 223 -15.27 -4.14 -6.93
CA SER A 223 -15.55 -2.70 -6.78
C SER A 223 -14.36 -1.79 -7.07
N SER A 224 -13.17 -2.35 -7.34
CA SER A 224 -11.98 -1.57 -7.69
C SER A 224 -11.11 -2.29 -8.73
N SER A 225 -10.40 -1.51 -9.54
CA SER A 225 -9.48 -2.04 -10.57
C SER A 225 -8.38 -2.92 -9.97
N SER A 226 -7.81 -2.52 -8.83
CA SER A 226 -6.80 -3.30 -8.12
C SER A 226 -7.38 -4.59 -7.53
N GLY A 227 -8.63 -4.57 -7.07
CA GLY A 227 -9.31 -5.76 -6.54
C GLY A 227 -9.45 -6.85 -7.59
N VAL A 228 -9.83 -6.50 -8.83
CA VAL A 228 -9.96 -7.48 -9.92
C VAL A 228 -8.61 -8.10 -10.27
N TRP A 229 -7.58 -7.27 -10.44
CA TRP A 229 -6.24 -7.77 -10.79
C TRP A 229 -5.61 -8.59 -9.67
N LYS A 230 -5.89 -8.25 -8.40
CA LYS A 230 -5.44 -9.06 -7.27
C LYS A 230 -5.98 -10.49 -7.35
N GLN A 231 -7.27 -10.67 -7.63
CA GLN A 231 -7.87 -12.01 -7.80
C GLN A 231 -7.15 -12.81 -8.91
N ILE A 232 -6.80 -12.16 -10.02
CA ILE A 232 -6.07 -12.79 -11.13
C ILE A 232 -4.65 -13.19 -10.71
N LEU A 233 -3.93 -12.29 -10.04
CA LEU A 233 -2.56 -12.53 -9.59
C LEU A 233 -2.49 -13.63 -8.53
N ASP A 234 -3.44 -13.64 -7.59
CA ASP A 234 -3.54 -14.67 -6.55
C ASP A 234 -3.75 -16.05 -7.18
N LEU A 235 -4.57 -16.15 -8.23
CA LEU A 235 -4.78 -17.39 -8.99
C LEU A 235 -3.56 -17.84 -9.80
N LEU A 236 -2.83 -16.89 -10.40
CA LEU A 236 -1.58 -17.20 -11.11
C LEU A 236 -0.50 -17.70 -10.15
N THR A 237 -0.39 -17.06 -8.99
CA THR A 237 0.55 -17.45 -7.94
C THR A 237 0.23 -18.84 -7.39
N ALA A 238 -1.05 -19.13 -7.12
CA ALA A 238 -1.50 -20.45 -6.66
C ALA A 238 -1.21 -21.58 -7.67
N LYS A 239 -1.06 -21.26 -8.95
CA LYS A 239 -0.74 -22.21 -10.02
C LYS A 239 0.75 -22.26 -10.38
N GLY A 240 1.60 -21.45 -9.74
CA GLY A 240 3.04 -21.40 -10.02
C GLY A 240 3.40 -20.72 -11.34
N ALA A 241 2.54 -19.83 -11.86
CA ALA A 241 2.72 -19.15 -13.14
C ALA A 241 3.46 -17.80 -13.07
N THR A 242 4.02 -17.45 -11.91
CA THR A 242 4.71 -16.17 -11.62
C THR A 242 5.86 -16.35 -10.66
#